data_AF-A0A2G4T552-F1
#
_entry.id   AF-A0A2G4T552-F1
#
_cell.length_a   1.000
_cell.length_b   1.000
_cell.length_c   1.000
_cell.angle_alpha   90.00
_cell.angle_beta   90.00
_cell.angle_gamma   90.00
#
_symmetry.space_group_name_H-M   'P 1'
#
loop_
_entity.id
_entity.type
_entity.pdbx_description
1 polymer ?
#
loop_
_entity_poly.entity_id
_entity_poly.type
_entity_poly.pdbx_seq_one_letter_code
_entity_poly.pdbx_strand_id
1 'polypeptide(L)'
;MDEDPPNEITTIASLIDDLKNEDVTFRLNSIKKLSVIANALGADRTRDELIPFLQESLDDEDEVLLALAEGLGNLVDAVGGSEYANCLLPPLENIAAVEEASVRDKAVVSLCSIADILPQQHLQQHFLPLVKRLSSGEWFTSRTSATGLYAVVYKRGDPDVQTELKGLFAQLASDDSPMVRRAASKALVELVRQMSDEDVLSTVIPLFQKLSQDDQDSVRLLTVEVLAALAKRVSEGERKELLLPAFATLSTDKAWRVRYMVASKYVELADAFGQDIVREHFTEAFVNMLKDTEGEVRTAAASQIPGYAKLVDNEVILSELLPCVKLLVTDENQHARAALAKDISGLAPIIGQDATMQYLLPLFLQQLTDEFPDVRLNVISNLETINKAIGIERVSQALLPAIVELSEDKQWRIRLAIIEYIPLLAKQFGSKFFEEKLLELCMSWLRDLVFSIREAATINLMKLTEVFGAEWAKKAIIPEVMKMTTDENYLHRMTTIFALTTMAEALTPVMVKDSILPTIINMSKDPIPNIRFNVAKSLESLIPLLKKDPNTGELVNSSVKPTLEKLCTDQDGDVRFFATRALESTGKYT
;
A
#
# COMPACT_ATOMS: atom_id res chain seq x y z
N MET A 1 -9.07 -22.65 -50.45
CA MET A 1 -8.18 -23.55 -49.71
C MET A 1 -8.64 -23.46 -48.29
N ASP A 2 -9.39 -24.48 -47.86
CA ASP A 2 -9.76 -24.66 -46.47
C ASP A 2 -8.47 -24.95 -45.70
N GLU A 3 -8.01 -23.99 -44.91
CA GLU A 3 -7.07 -24.28 -43.84
C GLU A 3 -7.93 -24.73 -42.65
N ASP A 4 -7.88 -26.04 -42.37
CA ASP A 4 -8.36 -26.58 -41.10
C ASP A 4 -7.75 -25.75 -39.96
N PRO A 5 -8.51 -25.44 -38.89
CA PRO A 5 -7.94 -24.80 -37.71
C PRO A 5 -6.78 -25.67 -37.18
N PRO A 6 -5.69 -25.07 -36.66
CA PRO A 6 -4.54 -25.82 -36.22
C PRO A 6 -4.98 -26.90 -35.22
N ASN A 7 -4.78 -28.16 -35.59
CA ASN A 7 -5.10 -29.33 -34.77
C ASN A 7 -4.57 -29.10 -33.34
N GLU A 8 -5.42 -29.12 -32.33
CA GLU A 8 -5.03 -28.96 -30.91
C GLU A 8 -3.89 -29.92 -30.52
N ILE A 9 -3.85 -31.10 -31.13
CA ILE A 9 -2.82 -32.14 -30.95
C ILE A 9 -1.44 -31.65 -31.43
N THR A 10 -1.37 -30.90 -32.54
CA THR A 10 -0.11 -30.34 -33.07
C THR A 10 0.42 -29.23 -32.15
N THR A 11 -0.47 -28.50 -31.48
CA THR A 11 -0.10 -27.48 -30.49
C THR A 11 0.43 -28.10 -29.19
N ILE A 12 -0.13 -29.23 -28.73
CA ILE A 12 0.35 -29.91 -27.51
C ILE A 12 1.69 -30.60 -27.75
N ALA A 13 1.91 -31.23 -28.90
CA ALA A 13 3.21 -31.82 -29.25
C ALA A 13 4.33 -30.76 -29.24
N SER A 14 4.06 -29.58 -29.82
CA SER A 14 4.98 -28.44 -29.78
C SER A 14 5.30 -28.00 -28.34
N LEU A 15 4.31 -27.94 -27.46
CA LEU A 15 4.53 -27.56 -26.06
C LEU A 15 5.39 -28.59 -25.30
N ILE A 16 5.22 -29.87 -25.59
CA ILE A 16 6.04 -30.94 -25.00
C ILE A 16 7.49 -30.84 -25.50
N ASP A 17 7.68 -30.64 -26.81
CA ASP A 17 9.01 -30.44 -27.39
C ASP A 17 9.68 -29.19 -26.83
N ASP A 18 8.91 -28.13 -26.60
CA ASP A 18 9.39 -26.86 -26.07
C ASP A 18 9.88 -26.97 -24.60
N LEU A 19 9.50 -28.01 -23.85
CA LEU A 19 10.06 -28.25 -22.51
C LEU A 19 11.57 -28.59 -22.55
N LYS A 20 12.07 -29.06 -23.70
CA LYS A 20 13.51 -29.36 -23.93
C LYS A 20 14.19 -28.29 -24.78
N ASN A 21 13.51 -27.19 -25.09
CA ASN A 21 14.06 -26.14 -25.94
C ASN A 21 15.28 -25.50 -25.27
N GLU A 22 16.28 -25.07 -26.05
CA GLU A 22 17.46 -24.36 -25.54
C GLU A 22 17.09 -22.96 -24.99
N ASP A 23 16.05 -22.33 -25.55
CA ASP A 23 15.58 -21.01 -25.14
C ASP A 23 14.61 -21.11 -23.93
N VAL A 24 15.01 -20.44 -22.85
CA VAL A 24 14.30 -20.34 -21.57
C VAL A 24 12.85 -19.88 -21.75
N THR A 25 12.60 -18.98 -22.71
CA THR A 25 11.27 -18.41 -22.96
C THR A 25 10.28 -19.48 -23.40
N PHE A 26 10.73 -20.42 -24.23
CA PHE A 26 9.90 -21.53 -24.71
C PHE A 26 9.65 -22.54 -23.57
N ARG A 27 10.69 -22.91 -22.81
CA ARG A 27 10.55 -23.77 -21.63
C ARG A 27 9.57 -23.17 -20.62
N LEU A 28 9.74 -21.89 -20.28
CA LEU A 28 8.88 -21.17 -19.34
C LEU A 28 7.42 -21.11 -19.81
N ASN A 29 7.18 -20.84 -21.11
CA ASN A 29 5.84 -20.82 -21.68
C ASN A 29 5.16 -22.19 -21.61
N SER A 30 5.91 -23.27 -21.82
CA SER A 30 5.42 -24.64 -21.73
C SER A 30 5.12 -25.04 -20.28
N ILE A 31 6.00 -24.69 -19.33
CA ILE A 31 5.77 -24.89 -17.90
C ILE A 31 4.54 -24.14 -17.40
N LYS A 32 4.31 -22.90 -17.86
CA LYS A 32 3.08 -22.15 -17.52
C LYS A 32 1.80 -22.82 -18.03
N LYS A 33 1.91 -23.72 -19.00
CA LYS A 33 0.81 -24.51 -19.58
C LYS A 33 0.87 -25.98 -19.19
N LEU A 34 1.60 -26.31 -18.13
CA LEU A 34 1.83 -27.70 -17.73
C LEU A 34 0.53 -28.48 -17.46
N SER A 35 -0.50 -27.84 -16.91
CA SER A 35 -1.82 -28.43 -16.71
C SER A 35 -2.50 -28.83 -18.03
N VAL A 36 -2.34 -28.04 -19.09
CA VAL A 36 -2.86 -28.36 -20.42
C VAL A 36 -2.16 -29.59 -20.99
N ILE A 37 -0.83 -29.65 -20.85
CA ILE A 37 -0.03 -30.80 -21.29
C ILE A 37 -0.46 -32.07 -20.53
N ALA A 38 -0.53 -32.00 -19.20
CA ALA A 38 -0.89 -33.13 -18.35
C ALA A 38 -2.32 -33.64 -18.64
N ASN A 39 -3.28 -32.73 -18.77
CA ASN A 39 -4.67 -33.11 -19.10
C ASN A 39 -4.79 -33.78 -20.47
N ALA A 40 -3.99 -33.35 -21.45
CA ALA A 40 -3.95 -33.97 -22.78
C ALA A 40 -3.29 -35.36 -22.78
N LEU A 41 -2.27 -35.57 -21.96
CA LEU A 41 -1.62 -36.88 -21.79
C LEU A 41 -2.50 -37.87 -21.03
N GLY A 42 -3.36 -37.37 -20.14
CA GLY A 42 -4.14 -38.18 -19.22
C GLY A 42 -3.35 -38.59 -17.98
N ALA A 43 -4.05 -39.09 -16.96
CA ALA A 43 -3.48 -39.29 -15.63
C ALA A 43 -2.34 -40.34 -15.60
N ASP A 44 -2.50 -41.46 -16.30
CA ASP A 44 -1.49 -42.53 -16.30
C ASP A 44 -0.17 -42.05 -16.90
N ARG A 45 -0.21 -41.48 -18.11
CA ARG A 45 0.99 -40.96 -18.80
C ARG A 45 1.58 -39.74 -18.11
N THR A 46 0.75 -38.92 -17.47
CA THR A 46 1.26 -37.81 -16.65
C THR A 46 2.16 -38.36 -15.55
N ARG A 47 1.73 -39.41 -14.83
CA ARG A 47 2.51 -40.01 -13.75
C ARG A 47 3.73 -40.79 -14.24
N ASP A 48 3.57 -41.56 -15.32
CA ASP A 48 4.59 -42.52 -15.76
C ASP A 48 5.61 -41.91 -16.73
N GLU A 49 5.29 -40.80 -17.40
CA GLU A 49 6.16 -40.15 -18.39
C GLU A 49 6.47 -38.70 -18.02
N LEU A 50 5.45 -37.84 -17.83
CA LEU A 50 5.67 -36.40 -17.66
C LEU A 50 6.36 -36.07 -16.34
N ILE A 51 5.91 -36.62 -15.21
CA ILE A 51 6.51 -36.32 -13.90
C ILE A 51 7.98 -36.79 -13.82
N PRO A 52 8.34 -38.02 -14.23
CA PRO A 52 9.74 -38.44 -14.31
C PRO A 52 10.58 -37.53 -15.21
N PHE A 53 10.04 -37.11 -16.36
CA PHE A 53 10.73 -36.19 -17.27
C PHE A 53 11.02 -34.83 -16.62
N LEU A 54 10.06 -34.24 -15.91
CA LEU A 54 10.25 -32.99 -15.19
C LEU A 54 11.26 -33.15 -14.04
N GLN A 55 11.27 -34.30 -13.36
CA GLN A 55 12.22 -34.59 -12.29
C GLN A 55 13.66 -34.70 -12.79
N GLU A 56 13.87 -35.18 -14.02
CA GLU A 56 15.20 -35.20 -14.66
C GLU A 56 15.63 -33.81 -15.16
N SER A 57 14.68 -32.88 -15.33
CA SER A 57 14.89 -31.53 -15.89
C SER A 57 14.91 -30.43 -14.83
N LEU A 58 15.45 -30.72 -13.63
CA LEU A 58 15.50 -29.78 -12.51
C LEU A 58 16.77 -28.91 -12.47
N ASP A 59 17.70 -29.13 -13.41
CA ASP A 59 18.85 -28.26 -13.65
C ASP A 59 18.46 -27.22 -14.73
N ASP A 60 17.74 -26.18 -14.31
CA ASP A 60 17.20 -25.12 -15.18
C ASP A 60 17.27 -23.75 -14.48
N GLU A 61 16.95 -22.69 -15.22
CA GLU A 61 16.93 -21.31 -14.74
C GLU A 61 15.86 -21.10 -13.65
N ASP A 62 16.15 -20.22 -12.69
CA ASP A 62 15.31 -19.97 -11.51
C ASP A 62 13.87 -19.60 -11.87
N GLU A 63 13.64 -18.85 -12.95
CA GLU A 63 12.29 -18.49 -13.41
C GLU A 63 11.48 -19.71 -13.88
N VAL A 64 12.15 -20.69 -14.49
CA VAL A 64 11.53 -21.94 -14.94
C VAL A 64 11.23 -22.82 -13.75
N LEU A 65 12.19 -22.97 -12.82
CA LEU A 65 12.00 -23.75 -11.60
C LEU A 65 10.91 -23.17 -10.69
N LEU A 66 10.82 -21.84 -10.58
CA LEU A 66 9.75 -21.16 -9.85
C LEU A 66 8.38 -21.48 -10.45
N ALA A 67 8.26 -21.37 -11.77
CA ALA A 67 7.02 -21.70 -12.47
C ALA A 67 6.69 -23.20 -12.39
N LEU A 68 7.70 -24.06 -12.41
CA LEU A 68 7.56 -25.51 -12.30
C LEU A 68 7.08 -25.91 -10.90
N ALA A 69 7.64 -25.31 -9.84
CA ALA A 69 7.21 -25.53 -8.47
C ALA A 69 5.71 -25.24 -8.31
N GLU A 70 5.23 -24.10 -8.84
CA GLU A 70 3.82 -23.74 -8.85
C GLU A 70 2.98 -24.67 -9.72
N GLY A 71 3.48 -24.99 -10.92
CA GLY A 71 2.82 -25.88 -11.86
C GLY A 71 2.54 -27.26 -11.26
N LEU A 72 3.56 -27.88 -10.64
CA LEU A 72 3.47 -29.17 -9.97
C LEU A 72 2.40 -29.19 -8.87
N GLY A 73 2.31 -28.13 -8.06
CA GLY A 73 1.27 -27.99 -7.03
C GLY A 73 -0.16 -28.00 -7.59
N ASN A 74 -0.34 -27.59 -8.85
CA ASN A 74 -1.62 -27.52 -9.54
C ASN A 74 -1.97 -28.79 -10.35
N LEU A 75 -1.10 -29.80 -10.39
CA LEU A 75 -1.31 -31.02 -11.17
C LEU A 75 -2.09 -32.13 -10.45
N VAL A 76 -2.57 -31.89 -9.23
CA VAL A 76 -3.28 -32.90 -8.41
C VAL A 76 -4.39 -33.61 -9.20
N ASP A 77 -5.29 -32.86 -9.83
CA ASP A 77 -6.40 -33.45 -10.59
C ASP A 77 -5.89 -34.18 -11.84
N ALA A 78 -4.88 -33.61 -12.50
CA ALA A 78 -4.28 -34.15 -13.72
C ALA A 78 -3.54 -35.48 -13.47
N VAL A 79 -3.00 -35.71 -12.25
CA VAL A 79 -2.41 -37.01 -11.87
C VAL A 79 -3.43 -38.02 -11.37
N GLY A 80 -4.73 -37.72 -11.38
CA GLY A 80 -5.79 -38.63 -10.95
C GLY A 80 -6.29 -38.41 -9.51
N GLY A 81 -6.06 -37.21 -8.96
CA GLY A 81 -6.57 -36.79 -7.65
C GLY A 81 -5.66 -37.16 -6.47
N SER A 82 -6.19 -36.99 -5.26
CA SER A 82 -5.43 -37.14 -4.00
C SER A 82 -4.78 -38.50 -3.81
N GLU A 83 -5.40 -39.59 -4.30
CA GLU A 83 -4.87 -40.96 -4.24
C GLU A 83 -3.53 -41.10 -4.98
N TYR A 84 -3.23 -40.25 -5.95
CA TYR A 84 -2.00 -40.33 -6.75
C TYR A 84 -1.10 -39.11 -6.61
N ALA A 85 -1.49 -38.12 -5.79
CA ALA A 85 -0.72 -36.88 -5.62
C ALA A 85 0.69 -37.10 -5.02
N ASN A 86 0.96 -38.27 -4.43
CA ASN A 86 2.28 -38.63 -3.90
C ASN A 86 3.38 -38.67 -4.98
N CYS A 87 3.03 -38.88 -6.26
CA CYS A 87 4.00 -38.85 -7.36
C CYS A 87 4.60 -37.45 -7.61
N LEU A 88 3.93 -36.39 -7.14
CA LEU A 88 4.40 -35.00 -7.29
C LEU A 88 5.46 -34.63 -6.23
N LEU A 89 5.61 -35.44 -5.18
CA LEU A 89 6.49 -35.14 -4.05
C LEU A 89 7.98 -35.17 -4.42
N PRO A 90 8.52 -36.17 -5.16
CA PRO A 90 9.93 -36.21 -5.49
C PRO A 90 10.47 -34.98 -6.26
N PRO A 91 9.85 -34.48 -7.36
CA PRO A 91 10.35 -33.29 -8.02
C PRO A 91 10.24 -32.05 -7.12
N LEU A 92 9.15 -31.90 -6.35
CA LEU A 92 8.99 -30.78 -5.41
C LEU A 92 10.01 -30.83 -4.26
N GLU A 93 10.38 -32.02 -3.78
CA GLU A 93 11.43 -32.20 -2.76
C GLU A 93 12.78 -31.71 -3.26
N ASN A 94 13.15 -32.06 -4.49
CA ASN A 94 14.38 -31.60 -5.13
C ASN A 94 14.38 -30.08 -5.33
N ILE A 95 13.27 -29.52 -5.81
CA ILE A 95 13.12 -28.06 -5.97
C ILE A 95 13.19 -27.35 -4.60
N ALA A 96 12.64 -27.96 -3.55
CA ALA A 96 12.74 -27.45 -2.18
C ALA A 96 14.18 -27.44 -1.62
N ALA A 97 15.16 -28.05 -2.30
CA ALA A 97 16.56 -28.08 -1.88
C ALA A 97 17.48 -27.14 -2.68
N VAL A 98 16.99 -26.47 -3.73
CA VAL A 98 17.81 -25.61 -4.62
C VAL A 98 18.34 -24.34 -3.94
N GLU A 99 19.28 -23.63 -4.57
CA GLU A 99 19.94 -22.46 -3.98
C GLU A 99 19.05 -21.21 -3.90
N GLU A 100 18.16 -21.01 -4.88
CA GLU A 100 17.32 -19.82 -4.95
C GLU A 100 16.14 -19.88 -3.97
N ALA A 101 16.05 -18.87 -3.09
CA ALA A 101 15.09 -18.87 -1.99
C ALA A 101 13.64 -18.77 -2.47
N SER A 102 13.38 -17.95 -3.49
CA SER A 102 12.03 -17.76 -4.02
C SER A 102 11.47 -19.06 -4.62
N VAL A 103 12.32 -19.85 -5.28
CA VAL A 103 12.00 -21.17 -5.83
C VAL A 103 11.66 -22.15 -4.71
N ARG A 104 12.50 -22.24 -3.66
CA ARG A 104 12.23 -23.09 -2.49
C ARG A 104 10.93 -22.74 -1.80
N ASP A 105 10.69 -21.45 -1.55
CA ASP A 105 9.47 -20.98 -0.88
C ASP A 105 8.22 -21.39 -1.68
N LYS A 106 8.27 -21.31 -3.01
CA LYS A 106 7.17 -21.77 -3.86
C LYS A 106 6.98 -23.29 -3.83
N ALA A 107 8.07 -24.06 -3.79
CA ALA A 107 8.00 -25.51 -3.64
C ALA A 107 7.39 -25.92 -2.29
N VAL A 108 7.77 -25.24 -1.19
CA VAL A 108 7.19 -25.46 0.14
C VAL A 108 5.69 -25.16 0.15
N VAL A 109 5.24 -24.07 -0.48
CA VAL A 109 3.81 -23.77 -0.61
C VAL A 109 3.06 -24.89 -1.34
N SER A 110 3.62 -25.39 -2.44
CA SER A 110 3.03 -26.47 -3.23
C SER A 110 3.04 -27.82 -2.50
N LEU A 111 4.10 -28.10 -1.73
CA LEU A 111 4.16 -29.26 -0.85
C LEU A 111 3.08 -29.18 0.25
N CYS A 112 2.87 -28.01 0.85
CA CYS A 112 1.82 -27.82 1.85
C CYS A 112 0.41 -28.02 1.28
N SER A 113 0.12 -27.50 0.08
CA SER A 113 -1.20 -27.69 -0.55
C SER A 113 -1.48 -29.17 -0.86
N ILE A 114 -0.47 -29.91 -1.33
CA ILE A 114 -0.56 -31.36 -1.54
C ILE A 114 -0.71 -32.09 -0.20
N ALA A 115 0.05 -31.69 0.83
CA ALA A 115 -0.02 -32.28 2.15
C ALA A 115 -1.40 -32.16 2.79
N ASP A 116 -2.18 -31.12 2.49
CA ASP A 116 -3.54 -30.96 3.03
C ASP A 116 -4.54 -31.97 2.44
N ILE A 117 -4.33 -32.42 1.21
CA ILE A 117 -5.29 -33.29 0.50
C ILE A 117 -4.91 -34.77 0.48
N LEU A 118 -3.64 -35.11 0.75
CA LEU A 118 -3.15 -36.49 0.65
C LEU A 118 -3.93 -37.45 1.56
N PRO A 119 -4.22 -38.69 1.16
CA PRO A 119 -4.76 -39.68 2.09
C PRO A 119 -3.83 -39.89 3.29
N GLN A 120 -4.39 -40.22 4.45
CA GLN A 120 -3.61 -40.38 5.70
C GLN A 120 -2.46 -41.40 5.55
N GLN A 121 -2.72 -42.49 4.82
CA GLN A 121 -1.71 -43.50 4.52
C GLN A 121 -0.54 -42.92 3.70
N HIS A 122 -0.82 -42.10 2.68
CA HIS A 122 0.22 -41.48 1.85
C HIS A 122 0.98 -40.38 2.60
N LEU A 123 0.30 -39.65 3.49
CA LEU A 123 0.96 -38.71 4.39
C LEU A 123 2.02 -39.41 5.24
N GLN A 124 1.70 -40.55 5.84
CA GLN A 124 2.63 -41.33 6.66
C GLN A 124 3.73 -42.03 5.84
N GLN A 125 3.38 -42.62 4.69
CA GLN A 125 4.30 -43.44 3.89
C GLN A 125 5.22 -42.63 2.97
N HIS A 126 4.81 -41.43 2.54
CA HIS A 126 5.56 -40.64 1.55
C HIS A 126 5.92 -39.25 2.05
N PHE A 127 4.97 -38.50 2.60
CA PHE A 127 5.21 -37.10 2.97
C PHE A 127 6.07 -36.99 4.24
N LEU A 128 5.80 -37.79 5.26
CA LEU A 128 6.59 -37.78 6.50
C LEU A 128 8.07 -38.16 6.24
N PRO A 129 8.40 -39.20 5.45
CA PRO A 129 9.78 -39.46 5.03
C PRO A 129 10.43 -38.31 4.25
N LEU A 130 9.68 -37.59 3.40
CA LEU A 130 10.16 -36.39 2.71
C LEU A 130 10.57 -35.31 3.71
N VAL A 131 9.72 -35.01 4.70
CA VAL A 131 10.05 -34.02 5.75
C VAL A 131 11.32 -34.45 6.49
N LYS A 132 11.45 -35.74 6.85
CA LYS A 132 12.66 -36.25 7.53
C LYS A 132 13.93 -36.09 6.68
N ARG A 133 13.86 -36.40 5.39
CA ARG A 133 15.01 -36.23 4.47
C ARG A 133 15.39 -34.75 4.37
N LEU A 134 14.40 -33.87 4.19
CA LEU A 134 14.68 -32.44 4.12
C LEU A 134 15.30 -31.89 5.42
N SER A 135 14.78 -32.30 6.58
CA SER A 135 15.26 -31.87 7.90
C SER A 135 16.65 -32.36 8.26
N SER A 136 17.09 -33.48 7.68
CA SER A 136 18.42 -34.06 7.92
C SER A 136 19.37 -33.90 6.72
N GLY A 137 18.97 -33.12 5.71
CA GLY A 137 19.78 -32.84 4.53
C GLY A 137 21.11 -32.17 4.88
N GLU A 138 22.16 -32.51 4.14
CA GLU A 138 23.51 -31.97 4.32
C GLU A 138 23.53 -30.44 4.14
N TRP A 139 22.82 -29.95 3.12
CA TRP A 139 22.73 -28.54 2.80
C TRP A 139 21.67 -27.82 3.63
N PHE A 140 22.01 -26.63 4.11
CA PHE A 140 21.09 -25.82 4.91
C PHE A 140 19.84 -25.42 4.12
N THR A 141 19.90 -25.33 2.79
CA THR A 141 18.76 -24.96 1.92
C THR A 141 17.59 -25.93 2.10
N SER A 142 17.88 -27.23 2.06
CA SER A 142 16.94 -28.32 2.35
C SER A 142 16.34 -28.21 3.75
N ARG A 143 17.19 -28.01 4.77
CA ARG A 143 16.75 -27.90 6.16
C ARG A 143 15.91 -26.66 6.42
N THR A 144 16.23 -25.54 5.76
CA THR A 144 15.42 -24.32 5.76
C THR A 144 14.02 -24.60 5.20
N SER A 145 13.90 -25.24 4.04
CA SER A 145 12.59 -25.59 3.47
C SER A 145 11.77 -26.52 4.35
N ALA A 146 12.44 -27.48 5.00
CA ALA A 146 11.78 -28.44 5.88
C ALA A 146 10.94 -27.74 6.96
N THR A 147 11.44 -26.63 7.54
CA THR A 147 10.77 -25.90 8.62
C THR A 147 9.34 -25.48 8.27
N GLY A 148 9.07 -25.11 7.00
CA GLY A 148 7.75 -24.69 6.54
C GLY A 148 6.72 -25.82 6.40
N LEU A 149 7.15 -27.08 6.42
CA LEU A 149 6.29 -28.25 6.24
C LEU A 149 5.74 -28.82 7.55
N TYR A 150 6.28 -28.41 8.70
CA TYR A 150 5.95 -29.05 9.98
C TYR A 150 4.51 -28.81 10.41
N ALA A 151 3.97 -27.61 10.23
CA ALA A 151 2.64 -27.26 10.72
C ALA A 151 1.53 -28.09 10.05
N VAL A 152 1.61 -28.30 8.74
CA VAL A 152 0.62 -29.09 8.00
C VAL A 152 0.68 -30.57 8.38
N VAL A 153 1.87 -31.14 8.57
CA VAL A 153 2.01 -32.54 8.97
C VAL A 153 1.62 -32.73 10.43
N TYR A 154 1.94 -31.79 11.32
CA TYR A 154 1.56 -31.85 12.73
C TYR A 154 0.05 -31.92 12.90
N LYS A 155 -0.67 -31.02 12.21
CA LYS A 155 -2.13 -30.93 12.24
C LYS A 155 -2.82 -32.24 11.85
N ARG A 156 -2.21 -32.99 10.92
CA ARG A 156 -2.74 -34.23 10.36
C ARG A 156 -2.15 -35.50 10.96
N GLY A 157 -1.06 -35.39 11.71
CA GLY A 157 -0.35 -36.51 12.32
C GLY A 157 -1.10 -37.09 13.51
N ASP A 158 -0.95 -38.39 13.73
CA ASP A 158 -1.33 -39.02 14.99
C ASP A 158 -0.35 -38.63 16.13
N PRO A 159 -0.63 -38.95 17.40
CA PRO A 159 0.21 -38.56 18.53
C PRO A 159 1.67 -39.03 18.44
N ASP A 160 1.93 -40.17 17.81
CA ASP A 160 3.30 -40.71 17.64
C ASP A 160 4.07 -39.85 16.62
N VAL A 161 3.44 -39.54 15.49
CA VAL A 161 3.99 -38.61 14.48
C VAL A 161 4.19 -37.22 15.06
N GLN A 162 3.23 -36.70 15.83
CA GLN A 162 3.36 -35.39 16.49
C GLN A 162 4.56 -35.37 17.44
N THR A 163 4.75 -36.43 18.23
CA THR A 163 5.90 -36.54 19.14
C THR A 163 7.23 -36.58 18.38
N GLU A 164 7.30 -37.33 17.29
CA GLU A 164 8.48 -37.38 16.43
C GLU A 164 8.79 -36.01 15.80
N LEU A 165 7.77 -35.32 15.26
CA LEU A 165 7.93 -34.00 14.64
C LEU A 165 8.42 -32.95 15.63
N LYS A 166 7.94 -32.97 16.89
CA LYS A 166 8.44 -32.07 17.94
C LYS A 166 9.95 -32.24 18.16
N GLY A 167 10.43 -33.49 18.21
CA GLY A 167 11.86 -33.79 18.35
C GLY A 167 12.70 -33.31 17.16
N LEU A 168 12.24 -33.56 15.94
CA LEU A 168 12.95 -33.14 14.73
C LEU A 168 12.97 -31.62 14.56
N PHE A 169 11.85 -30.93 14.86
CA PHE A 169 11.80 -29.48 14.77
C PHE A 169 12.72 -28.82 15.81
N ALA A 170 12.85 -29.39 17.00
CA ALA A 170 13.78 -28.92 18.02
C ALA A 170 15.25 -28.96 17.55
N GLN A 171 15.60 -29.93 16.70
CA GLN A 171 16.92 -30.00 16.07
C GLN A 171 17.12 -28.85 15.08
N LEU A 172 16.13 -28.55 14.23
CA LEU A 172 16.19 -27.41 13.29
C LEU A 172 16.27 -26.05 14.00
N ALA A 173 15.53 -25.89 15.11
CA ALA A 173 15.62 -24.69 15.94
C ALA A 173 16.99 -24.56 16.66
N SER A 174 17.78 -25.62 16.68
CA SER A 174 19.10 -25.69 17.30
C SER A 174 20.23 -25.88 16.27
N ASP A 175 19.92 -25.72 14.98
CA ASP A 175 20.86 -26.00 13.88
C ASP A 175 22.10 -25.10 13.94
N ASP A 176 23.24 -25.63 13.53
CA ASP A 176 24.49 -24.85 13.48
C ASP A 176 24.40 -23.68 12.50
N SER A 177 23.59 -23.81 11.43
CA SER A 177 23.35 -22.75 10.46
C SER A 177 22.33 -21.74 10.97
N PRO A 178 22.70 -20.44 11.10
CA PRO A 178 21.75 -19.40 11.43
C PRO A 178 20.57 -19.31 10.46
N MET A 179 20.76 -19.65 9.18
CA MET A 179 19.70 -19.59 8.18
C MET A 179 18.57 -20.57 8.47
N VAL A 180 18.89 -21.75 9.02
CA VAL A 180 17.90 -22.75 9.43
C VAL A 180 17.19 -22.29 10.71
N ARG A 181 17.91 -21.78 11.70
CA ARG A 181 17.30 -21.25 12.93
C ARG A 181 16.38 -20.06 12.67
N ARG A 182 16.73 -19.19 11.71
CA ARG A 182 15.84 -18.12 11.22
C ARG A 182 14.56 -18.68 10.61
N ALA A 183 14.68 -19.69 9.76
CA ALA A 183 13.52 -20.34 9.13
C ALA A 183 12.63 -21.02 10.19
N ALA A 184 13.22 -21.70 11.16
CA ALA A 184 12.53 -22.30 12.29
C ALA A 184 11.77 -21.25 13.12
N SER A 185 12.41 -20.11 13.44
CA SER A 185 11.77 -19.00 14.15
C SER A 185 10.53 -18.45 13.42
N LYS A 186 10.59 -18.31 12.09
CA LYS A 186 9.41 -17.94 11.27
C LYS A 186 8.32 -19.02 11.31
N ALA A 187 8.71 -20.28 11.11
CA ALA A 187 7.78 -21.40 11.06
C ALA A 187 7.07 -21.66 12.41
N LEU A 188 7.70 -21.28 13.54
CA LEU A 188 7.08 -21.40 14.86
C LEU A 188 5.75 -20.67 14.97
N VAL A 189 5.56 -19.53 14.28
CA VAL A 189 4.29 -18.79 14.33
C VAL A 189 3.11 -19.67 13.86
N GLU A 190 3.30 -20.43 12.78
CA GLU A 190 2.25 -21.31 12.26
C GLU A 190 2.09 -22.56 13.12
N LEU A 191 3.18 -23.11 13.66
CA LEU A 191 3.13 -24.22 14.62
C LEU A 191 2.33 -23.85 15.88
N VAL A 192 2.53 -22.64 16.43
CA VAL A 192 1.74 -22.13 17.56
C VAL A 192 0.24 -22.12 17.25
N ARG A 193 -0.16 -21.93 15.99
CA ARG A 193 -1.58 -21.95 15.60
C ARG A 193 -2.15 -23.36 15.52
N GLN A 194 -1.37 -24.33 15.07
CA GLN A 194 -1.84 -25.71 14.83
C GLN A 194 -1.67 -26.66 16.03
N MET A 195 -0.79 -26.34 16.98
CA MET A 195 -0.49 -27.19 18.15
C MET A 195 -1.55 -27.06 19.25
N SER A 196 -1.67 -28.09 20.10
CA SER A 196 -2.48 -28.04 21.32
C SER A 196 -1.84 -27.09 22.35
N ASP A 197 -2.61 -26.59 23.32
CA ASP A 197 -2.07 -25.72 24.36
C ASP A 197 -1.01 -26.44 25.22
N GLU A 198 -1.18 -27.74 25.48
CA GLU A 198 -0.18 -28.57 26.16
C GLU A 198 1.14 -28.64 25.40
N ASP A 199 1.08 -28.80 24.07
CA ASP A 199 2.28 -28.85 23.24
C ASP A 199 2.93 -27.46 23.07
N VAL A 200 2.13 -26.39 23.04
CA VAL A 200 2.64 -25.01 23.04
C VAL A 200 3.47 -24.77 24.31
N LEU A 201 2.95 -25.16 25.47
CA LEU A 201 3.64 -25.00 26.76
C LEU A 201 4.88 -25.88 26.88
N SER A 202 4.74 -27.18 26.58
CA SER A 202 5.82 -28.15 26.79
C SER A 202 6.92 -28.11 25.73
N THR A 203 6.62 -27.61 24.53
CA THR A 203 7.54 -27.67 23.38
C THR A 203 7.85 -26.29 22.80
N VAL A 204 6.83 -25.51 22.45
CA VAL A 204 7.09 -24.26 21.71
C VAL A 204 7.71 -23.19 22.59
N ILE A 205 7.26 -23.04 23.84
CA ILE A 205 7.84 -22.06 24.77
C ILE A 205 9.34 -22.29 25.00
N PRO A 206 9.82 -23.52 25.32
CA PRO A 206 11.26 -23.78 25.42
C PRO A 206 12.05 -23.43 24.15
N LEU A 207 11.51 -23.73 22.96
CA LEU A 207 12.16 -23.39 21.69
C LEU A 207 12.20 -21.88 21.48
N PHE A 208 11.11 -21.17 21.76
CA PHE A 208 11.04 -19.72 21.71
C PHE A 208 12.05 -19.07 22.66
N GLN A 209 12.11 -19.53 23.91
CA GLN A 209 13.05 -19.00 24.91
C GLN A 209 14.49 -19.15 24.43
N LYS A 210 14.85 -20.31 23.87
CA LYS A 210 16.17 -20.53 23.27
C LYS A 210 16.46 -19.58 22.10
N LEU A 211 15.55 -19.49 21.12
CA LEU A 211 15.72 -18.65 19.94
C LEU A 211 15.71 -17.15 20.26
N SER A 212 14.98 -16.72 21.29
CA SER A 212 14.95 -15.32 21.73
C SER A 212 16.27 -14.85 22.35
N GLN A 213 17.14 -15.80 22.72
CA GLN A 213 18.48 -15.56 23.27
C GLN A 213 19.59 -15.99 22.30
N ASP A 214 19.25 -16.21 21.02
CA ASP A 214 20.19 -16.64 19.98
C ASP A 214 21.35 -15.63 19.84
N ASP A 215 22.54 -16.11 19.46
CA ASP A 215 23.71 -15.27 19.26
C ASP A 215 23.51 -14.28 18.09
N GLN A 216 22.71 -14.68 17.09
CA GLN A 216 22.42 -13.89 15.90
C GLN A 216 21.19 -13.00 16.11
N ASP A 217 21.36 -11.68 15.97
CA ASP A 217 20.25 -10.72 16.05
C ASP A 217 19.13 -11.02 15.04
N SER A 218 19.52 -11.56 13.89
CA SER A 218 18.63 -11.90 12.80
C SER A 218 17.72 -13.10 13.06
N VAL A 219 18.05 -13.93 14.06
CA VAL A 219 17.16 -14.96 14.61
C VAL A 219 16.27 -14.35 15.68
N ARG A 220 16.85 -13.60 16.64
CA ARG A 220 16.12 -12.96 17.75
C ARG A 220 15.02 -12.01 17.27
N LEU A 221 15.27 -11.24 16.22
CA LEU A 221 14.26 -10.28 15.70
C LEU A 221 13.00 -10.98 15.20
N LEU A 222 13.12 -12.23 14.71
CA LEU A 222 11.98 -13.01 14.21
C LEU A 222 11.15 -13.59 15.36
N THR A 223 11.71 -13.73 16.56
CA THR A 223 10.97 -14.25 17.72
C THR A 223 9.94 -13.28 18.26
N VAL A 224 9.98 -12.00 17.87
CA VAL A 224 8.97 -11.00 18.26
C VAL A 224 7.57 -11.40 17.77
N GLU A 225 7.47 -11.98 16.57
CA GLU A 225 6.18 -12.48 16.05
C GLU A 225 5.71 -13.74 16.77
N VAL A 226 6.66 -14.61 17.13
CA VAL A 226 6.38 -15.82 17.92
C VAL A 226 5.87 -15.43 19.30
N LEU A 227 6.46 -14.40 19.93
CA LEU A 227 6.03 -13.86 21.21
C LEU A 227 4.57 -13.37 21.16
N ALA A 228 4.19 -12.61 20.12
CA ALA A 228 2.81 -12.15 19.93
C ALA A 228 1.83 -13.32 19.72
N ALA A 229 2.24 -14.36 18.97
CA ALA A 229 1.43 -15.55 18.77
C ALA A 229 1.24 -16.36 20.06
N LEU A 230 2.32 -16.56 20.83
CA LEU A 230 2.30 -17.27 22.12
C LEU A 230 1.44 -16.56 23.16
N ALA A 231 1.56 -15.23 23.27
CA ALA A 231 0.78 -14.45 24.23
C ALA A 231 -0.73 -14.63 24.02
N LYS A 232 -1.19 -14.79 22.77
CA LYS A 232 -2.60 -15.05 22.44
C LYS A 232 -3.07 -16.47 22.79
N ARG A 233 -2.17 -17.42 23.06
CA ARG A 233 -2.46 -18.84 23.32
C ARG A 233 -2.40 -19.25 24.79
N VAL A 234 -1.62 -18.53 25.59
CA VAL A 234 -1.39 -18.90 27.00
C VAL A 234 -2.20 -18.02 27.96
N SER A 235 -2.43 -18.54 29.16
CA SER A 235 -3.12 -17.83 30.24
C SER A 235 -2.32 -16.63 30.75
N GLU A 236 -2.98 -15.70 31.44
CA GLU A 236 -2.31 -14.49 31.96
C GLU A 236 -1.14 -14.81 32.91
N GLY A 237 -1.27 -15.83 33.76
CA GLY A 237 -0.18 -16.27 34.64
C GLY A 237 1.04 -16.76 33.86
N GLU A 238 0.81 -17.54 32.79
CA GLU A 238 1.87 -18.01 31.91
C GLU A 238 2.51 -16.87 31.10
N ARG A 239 1.75 -15.85 30.70
CA ARG A 239 2.32 -14.64 30.06
C ARG A 239 3.31 -13.95 31.01
N LYS A 240 2.93 -13.76 32.28
CA LYS A 240 3.76 -13.13 33.31
C LYS A 240 5.02 -13.95 33.59
N GLU A 241 4.90 -15.26 33.75
CA GLU A 241 6.01 -16.12 34.14
C GLU A 241 6.94 -16.49 32.95
N LEU A 242 6.37 -16.83 31.80
CA LEU A 242 7.11 -17.47 30.70
C LEU A 242 7.49 -16.53 29.56
N LEU A 243 6.71 -15.47 29.31
CA LEU A 243 6.85 -14.61 28.12
C LEU A 243 7.35 -13.20 28.44
N LEU A 244 6.92 -12.62 29.57
CA LEU A 244 7.31 -11.27 29.98
C LEU A 244 8.83 -11.07 30.14
N PRO A 245 9.62 -12.05 30.68
CA PRO A 245 11.07 -11.92 30.72
C PRO A 245 11.71 -11.80 29.33
N ALA A 246 11.17 -12.52 28.34
CA ALA A 246 11.63 -12.45 26.96
C ALA A 246 11.27 -11.10 26.33
N PHE A 247 10.05 -10.59 26.57
CA PHE A 247 9.67 -9.23 26.14
C PHE A 247 10.62 -8.16 26.69
N ALA A 248 10.94 -8.19 27.99
CA ALA A 248 11.83 -7.23 28.62
C ALA A 248 13.25 -7.27 27.99
N THR A 249 13.76 -8.47 27.73
CA THR A 249 15.06 -8.68 27.09
C THR A 249 15.08 -8.18 25.64
N LEU A 250 14.07 -8.52 24.84
CA LEU A 250 13.97 -8.11 23.44
C LEU A 250 13.76 -6.59 23.30
N SER A 251 13.03 -5.97 24.23
CA SER A 251 12.78 -4.52 24.25
C SER A 251 14.04 -3.69 24.51
N THR A 252 15.03 -4.28 25.18
CA THR A 252 16.31 -3.63 25.54
C THR A 252 17.51 -4.29 24.85
N ASP A 253 17.26 -5.06 23.79
CA ASP A 253 18.28 -5.83 23.08
C ASP A 253 19.42 -4.93 22.57
N LYS A 254 20.65 -5.42 22.63
CA LYS A 254 21.84 -4.72 22.11
C LYS A 254 21.71 -4.34 20.63
N ALA A 255 21.05 -5.16 19.83
CA ALA A 255 20.85 -4.94 18.41
C ALA A 255 19.60 -4.10 18.17
N TRP A 256 19.78 -2.92 17.57
CA TRP A 256 18.68 -2.00 17.29
C TRP A 256 17.61 -2.61 16.38
N ARG A 257 17.97 -3.56 15.51
CA ARG A 257 17.01 -4.27 14.65
C ARG A 257 16.00 -5.09 15.45
N VAL A 258 16.42 -5.68 16.58
CA VAL A 258 15.52 -6.41 17.47
C VAL A 258 14.59 -5.43 18.18
N ARG A 259 15.13 -4.34 18.75
CA ARG A 259 14.33 -3.27 19.38
C ARG A 259 13.36 -2.63 18.39
N TYR A 260 13.78 -2.41 17.16
CA TYR A 260 12.95 -1.93 16.04
C TYR A 260 11.78 -2.89 15.78
N MET A 261 12.02 -4.20 15.74
CA MET A 261 10.93 -5.17 15.56
C MET A 261 9.92 -5.11 16.70
N VAL A 262 10.37 -4.99 17.95
CA VAL A 262 9.46 -4.79 19.10
C VAL A 262 8.68 -3.48 18.97
N ALA A 263 9.36 -2.37 18.67
CA ALA A 263 8.74 -1.07 18.47
C ALA A 263 7.72 -1.08 17.32
N SER A 264 7.98 -1.80 16.23
CA SER A 264 7.08 -1.88 15.08
C SER A 264 5.78 -2.66 15.35
N LYS A 265 5.80 -3.55 16.34
CA LYS A 265 4.67 -4.41 16.75
C LYS A 265 4.20 -4.10 18.16
N TYR A 266 4.51 -2.92 18.68
CA TYR A 266 4.37 -2.62 20.10
C TYR A 266 2.92 -2.74 20.57
N VAL A 267 1.98 -2.18 19.80
CA VAL A 267 0.54 -2.24 20.13
C VAL A 267 0.02 -3.67 20.03
N GLU A 268 0.43 -4.43 19.02
CA GLU A 268 0.05 -5.85 18.88
C GLU A 268 0.51 -6.67 20.09
N LEU A 269 1.74 -6.45 20.55
CA LEU A 269 2.28 -7.12 21.74
C LEU A 269 1.52 -6.70 23.00
N ALA A 270 1.29 -5.40 23.20
CA ALA A 270 0.54 -4.89 24.35
C ALA A 270 -0.87 -5.52 24.43
N ASP A 271 -1.60 -5.52 23.32
CA ASP A 271 -2.92 -6.16 23.21
C ASP A 271 -2.87 -7.66 23.52
N ALA A 272 -1.85 -8.37 23.01
CA ALA A 272 -1.70 -9.80 23.23
C ALA A 272 -1.39 -10.16 24.69
N PHE A 273 -0.63 -9.31 25.41
CA PHE A 273 -0.31 -9.53 26.82
C PHE A 273 -1.49 -9.23 27.75
N GLY A 274 -2.32 -8.24 27.42
CA GLY A 274 -3.50 -7.85 28.19
C GLY A 274 -3.25 -6.70 29.18
N GLN A 275 -4.34 -6.04 29.60
CA GLN A 275 -4.28 -4.74 30.28
C GLN A 275 -3.49 -4.73 31.59
N ASP A 276 -3.59 -5.78 32.41
CA ASP A 276 -2.94 -5.80 33.72
C ASP A 276 -1.41 -5.79 33.58
N ILE A 277 -0.87 -6.59 32.65
CA ILE A 277 0.58 -6.61 32.36
C ILE A 277 1.03 -5.31 31.69
N VAL A 278 0.20 -4.77 30.78
CA VAL A 278 0.50 -3.53 30.07
C VAL A 278 0.70 -2.37 31.04
N ARG A 279 -0.21 -2.21 32.01
CA ARG A 279 -0.15 -1.15 33.01
C ARG A 279 1.13 -1.20 33.86
N GLU A 280 1.59 -2.40 34.19
CA GLU A 280 2.76 -2.58 35.08
C GLU A 280 4.10 -2.52 34.35
N HIS A 281 4.18 -3.01 33.11
CA HIS A 281 5.47 -3.30 32.46
C HIS A 281 5.69 -2.68 31.09
N PHE A 282 4.64 -2.36 30.34
CA PHE A 282 4.81 -1.88 28.97
C PHE A 282 5.11 -0.38 28.93
N THR A 283 4.52 0.43 29.81
CA THR A 283 4.68 1.89 29.70
C THR A 283 6.14 2.34 29.76
N GLU A 284 6.92 1.81 30.71
CA GLU A 284 8.35 2.12 30.82
C GLU A 284 9.14 1.67 29.58
N ALA A 285 8.89 0.46 29.10
CA ALA A 285 9.54 -0.06 27.90
C ALA A 285 9.21 0.79 26.66
N PHE A 286 7.97 1.25 26.52
CA PHE A 286 7.56 2.11 25.41
C PHE A 286 8.23 3.48 25.47
N VAL A 287 8.25 4.10 26.65
CA VAL A 287 8.95 5.38 26.88
C VAL A 287 10.43 5.27 26.52
N ASN A 288 11.09 4.15 26.85
CA ASN A 288 12.47 3.91 26.49
C ASN A 288 12.66 3.79 24.97
N MET A 289 11.74 3.15 24.25
CA MET A 289 11.80 3.07 22.78
C MET A 289 11.54 4.42 22.09
N LEU A 290 10.66 5.24 22.65
CA LEU A 290 10.43 6.62 22.16
C LEU A 290 11.67 7.51 22.36
N LYS A 291 12.56 7.13 23.28
CA LYS A 291 13.84 7.79 23.60
C LYS A 291 15.06 6.98 23.18
N ASP A 292 14.87 5.99 22.30
CA ASP A 292 15.96 5.11 21.87
C ASP A 292 17.09 5.92 21.22
N THR A 293 18.33 5.45 21.30
CA THR A 293 19.46 6.13 20.67
C THR A 293 19.37 6.11 19.15
N GLU A 294 18.75 5.07 18.57
CA GLU A 294 18.63 4.87 17.13
C GLU A 294 17.34 5.48 16.58
N GLY A 295 17.48 6.32 15.54
CA GLY A 295 16.36 7.07 14.98
C GLY A 295 15.28 6.19 14.36
N GLU A 296 15.66 5.03 13.81
CA GLU A 296 14.76 4.05 13.22
C GLU A 296 13.83 3.43 14.27
N VAL A 297 14.35 3.16 15.48
CA VAL A 297 13.55 2.64 16.60
C VAL A 297 12.57 3.70 17.08
N ARG A 298 13.03 4.96 17.25
CA ARG A 298 12.15 6.09 17.59
C ARG A 298 11.07 6.32 16.52
N THR A 299 11.42 6.19 15.25
CA THR A 299 10.48 6.31 14.11
C THR A 299 9.38 5.24 14.19
N ALA A 300 9.76 3.98 14.42
CA ALA A 300 8.79 2.89 14.60
C ALA A 300 7.91 3.14 15.82
N ALA A 301 8.49 3.49 16.97
CA ALA A 301 7.76 3.75 18.21
C ALA A 301 6.80 4.95 18.09
N ALA A 302 7.20 6.03 17.41
CA ALA A 302 6.36 7.21 17.20
C ALA A 302 5.03 6.88 16.50
N SER A 303 5.06 5.97 15.52
CA SER A 303 3.85 5.50 14.81
C SER A 303 2.87 4.71 15.69
N GLN A 304 3.36 4.15 16.80
CA GLN A 304 2.55 3.33 17.71
C GLN A 304 1.84 4.16 18.78
N ILE A 305 2.21 5.43 18.96
CA ILE A 305 1.73 6.27 20.08
C ILE A 305 0.20 6.28 20.20
N PRO A 306 -0.58 6.55 19.14
CA PRO A 306 -2.04 6.60 19.28
C PRO A 306 -2.68 5.25 19.57
N GLY A 307 -2.08 4.16 19.08
CA GLY A 307 -2.54 2.81 19.38
C GLY A 307 -2.30 2.46 20.84
N TYR A 308 -1.07 2.70 21.33
CA TYR A 308 -0.72 2.43 22.72
C TYR A 308 -1.48 3.34 23.70
N ALA A 309 -1.74 4.60 23.33
CA ALA A 309 -2.53 5.53 24.12
C ALA A 309 -3.97 5.03 24.39
N LYS A 310 -4.53 4.14 23.55
CA LYS A 310 -5.85 3.52 23.79
C LYS A 310 -5.82 2.42 24.86
N LEU A 311 -4.63 1.93 25.22
CA LEU A 311 -4.42 0.80 26.13
C LEU A 311 -4.06 1.25 27.56
N VAL A 312 -3.85 2.54 27.77
CA VAL A 312 -3.44 3.12 29.05
C VAL A 312 -4.40 4.23 29.47
N ASP A 313 -4.40 4.52 30.78
CA ASP A 313 -5.25 5.57 31.33
C ASP A 313 -4.75 6.97 30.92
N ASN A 314 -5.66 7.94 30.84
CA ASN A 314 -5.34 9.32 30.41
C ASN A 314 -4.23 9.97 31.25
N GLU A 315 -4.10 9.61 32.53
CA GLU A 315 -3.02 10.10 33.38
C GLU A 315 -1.64 9.69 32.83
N VAL A 316 -1.48 8.44 32.41
CA VAL A 316 -0.24 7.92 31.80
C VAL A 316 0.07 8.62 30.49
N ILE A 317 -0.95 8.90 29.68
CA ILE A 317 -0.77 9.63 28.42
C ILE A 317 -0.20 11.02 28.68
N LEU A 318 -0.75 11.73 29.67
CA LEU A 318 -0.34 13.10 29.99
C LEU A 318 1.00 13.17 30.74
N SER A 319 1.29 12.22 31.64
CA SER A 319 2.50 12.24 32.46
C SER A 319 3.71 11.59 31.79
N GLU A 320 3.52 10.51 31.04
CA GLU A 320 4.61 9.70 30.47
C GLU A 320 4.76 9.90 28.95
N LEU A 321 3.67 9.78 28.19
CA LEU A 321 3.74 9.78 26.72
C LEU A 321 3.89 11.20 26.15
N LEU A 322 3.15 12.18 26.69
CA LEU A 322 3.17 13.55 26.19
C LEU A 322 4.56 14.22 26.27
N PRO A 323 5.37 14.04 27.33
CA PRO A 323 6.76 14.48 27.32
C PRO A 323 7.59 13.87 26.18
N CYS A 324 7.36 12.59 25.84
CA CYS A 324 8.04 11.93 24.74
C CYS A 324 7.60 12.50 23.38
N VAL A 325 6.30 12.75 23.21
CA VAL A 325 5.77 13.44 22.02
C VAL A 325 6.45 14.81 21.84
N LYS A 326 6.59 15.60 22.92
CA LYS A 326 7.28 16.90 22.86
C LYS A 326 8.73 16.79 22.39
N LEU A 327 9.46 15.76 22.86
CA LEU A 327 10.83 15.50 22.41
C LEU A 327 10.89 15.12 20.94
N LEU A 328 9.98 14.24 20.51
CA LEU A 328 9.91 13.74 19.14
C LEU A 328 9.52 14.82 18.11
N VAL A 329 8.80 15.87 18.50
CA VAL A 329 8.53 17.03 17.64
C VAL A 329 9.81 17.75 17.23
N THR A 330 10.83 17.73 18.08
CA THR A 330 12.15 18.35 17.85
C THR A 330 13.25 17.33 17.59
N ASP A 331 12.89 16.10 17.22
CA ASP A 331 13.86 15.01 17.04
C ASP A 331 14.87 15.36 15.95
N GLU A 332 16.14 15.03 16.16
CA GLU A 332 17.20 15.23 15.16
C GLU A 332 16.93 14.40 13.89
N ASN A 333 16.31 13.22 14.03
CA ASN A 333 15.92 12.38 12.93
C ASN A 333 14.61 12.87 12.30
N GLN A 334 14.71 13.39 11.08
CA GLN A 334 13.58 13.90 10.32
C GLN A 334 12.47 12.86 10.07
N HIS A 335 12.81 11.56 10.00
CA HIS A 335 11.85 10.48 9.81
C HIS A 335 11.06 10.20 11.10
N ALA A 336 11.67 10.36 12.27
CA ALA A 336 10.96 10.27 13.54
C ALA A 336 9.95 11.42 13.67
N ARG A 337 10.34 12.65 13.32
CA ARG A 337 9.42 13.80 13.26
C ARG A 337 8.28 13.57 12.28
N ALA A 338 8.57 13.03 11.10
CA ALA A 338 7.57 12.75 10.07
C ALA A 338 6.60 11.64 10.48
N ALA A 339 7.09 10.57 11.11
CA ALA A 339 6.26 9.50 11.67
C ALA A 339 5.34 10.03 12.77
N LEU A 340 5.86 10.87 13.68
CA LEU A 340 5.02 11.53 14.68
C LEU A 340 3.95 12.40 14.03
N ALA A 341 4.30 13.26 13.07
CA ALA A 341 3.36 14.15 12.38
C ALA A 341 2.22 13.40 11.68
N LYS A 342 2.49 12.19 11.21
CA LYS A 342 1.49 11.32 10.57
C LYS A 342 0.43 10.83 11.55
N ASP A 343 0.80 10.55 12.79
CA ASP A 343 -0.04 9.79 13.72
C ASP A 343 -0.47 10.60 14.96
N ILE A 344 0.19 11.72 15.29
CA ILE A 344 -0.06 12.54 16.50
C ILE A 344 -1.51 13.02 16.63
N SER A 345 -2.24 13.19 15.53
CA SER A 345 -3.66 13.60 15.57
C SER A 345 -4.57 12.53 16.14
N GLY A 346 -4.13 11.26 16.13
CA GLY A 346 -4.84 10.16 16.75
C GLY A 346 -4.96 10.27 18.27
N LEU A 347 -4.14 11.12 18.92
CA LEU A 347 -4.25 11.40 20.35
C LEU A 347 -5.43 12.30 20.70
N ALA A 348 -5.83 13.19 19.79
CA ALA A 348 -6.86 14.21 20.05
C ALA A 348 -8.21 13.63 20.53
N PRO A 349 -8.78 12.58 19.89
CA PRO A 349 -10.01 11.96 20.39
C PRO A 349 -9.86 11.20 21.71
N ILE A 350 -8.62 10.88 22.14
CA ILE A 350 -8.35 10.09 23.35
C ILE A 350 -8.25 11.00 24.58
N ILE A 351 -7.45 12.08 24.48
CA ILE A 351 -7.21 12.99 25.61
C ILE A 351 -8.31 14.06 25.77
N GLY A 352 -9.20 14.18 24.79
CA GLY A 352 -10.31 15.13 24.79
C GLY A 352 -9.91 16.54 24.34
N GLN A 353 -10.93 17.40 24.21
CA GLN A 353 -10.80 18.72 23.58
C GLN A 353 -9.86 19.67 24.36
N ASP A 354 -10.03 19.79 25.67
CA ASP A 354 -9.24 20.72 26.50
C ASP A 354 -7.75 20.39 26.48
N ALA A 355 -7.40 19.11 26.68
CA ALA A 355 -6.02 18.64 26.64
C ALA A 355 -5.42 18.76 25.22
N THR A 356 -6.22 18.50 24.17
CA THR A 356 -5.80 18.71 22.78
C THR A 356 -5.41 20.18 22.54
N MET A 357 -6.22 21.13 23.01
CA MET A 357 -5.92 22.55 22.87
C MET A 357 -4.69 22.97 23.67
N GLN A 358 -4.59 22.52 24.92
CA GLN A 358 -3.52 22.92 25.82
C GLN A 358 -2.17 22.34 25.40
N TYR A 359 -2.14 21.10 24.94
CA TYR A 359 -0.90 20.35 24.77
C TYR A 359 -0.57 19.98 23.33
N LEU A 360 -1.55 19.54 22.52
CA LEU A 360 -1.26 19.08 21.16
C LEU A 360 -1.22 20.23 20.16
N LEU A 361 -2.13 21.20 20.25
CA LEU A 361 -2.19 22.31 19.29
C LEU A 361 -0.85 23.06 19.14
N PRO A 362 -0.10 23.40 20.22
CA PRO A 362 1.22 24.01 20.06
C PRO A 362 2.21 23.14 19.30
N LEU A 363 2.17 21.82 19.52
CA LEU A 363 3.05 20.85 18.85
C LEU A 363 2.69 20.72 17.36
N PHE A 364 1.40 20.71 17.04
CA PHE A 364 0.90 20.75 15.68
C PHE A 364 1.36 21.99 14.92
N LEU A 365 1.23 23.17 15.53
CA LEU A 365 1.67 24.43 14.92
C LEU A 365 3.19 24.44 14.67
N GLN A 366 3.97 23.88 15.60
CA GLN A 366 5.41 23.74 15.42
C GLN A 366 5.76 22.81 14.25
N GLN A 367 5.08 21.67 14.11
CA GLN A 367 5.32 20.73 13.01
C GLN A 367 4.84 21.26 11.64
N LEU A 368 3.84 22.15 11.60
CA LEU A 368 3.44 22.83 10.36
C LEU A 368 4.55 23.71 9.78
N THR A 369 5.45 24.22 10.63
CA THR A 369 6.59 25.04 10.23
C THR A 369 7.91 24.26 10.21
N ASP A 370 7.88 22.92 10.25
CA ASP A 370 9.09 22.08 10.23
C ASP A 370 9.89 22.28 8.94
N GLU A 371 11.21 22.19 8.97
CA GLU A 371 12.05 22.33 7.78
C GLU A 371 11.88 21.17 6.79
N PHE A 372 11.59 19.96 7.29
CA PHE A 372 11.46 18.75 6.47
C PHE A 372 10.06 18.68 5.83
N PRO A 373 9.95 18.67 4.49
CA PRO A 373 8.65 18.76 3.80
C PRO A 373 7.66 17.65 4.18
N ASP A 374 8.12 16.42 4.41
CA ASP A 374 7.23 15.30 4.73
C ASP A 374 6.55 15.48 6.09
N VAL A 375 7.18 16.17 7.04
CA VAL A 375 6.54 16.55 8.31
C VAL A 375 5.35 17.46 8.02
N ARG A 376 5.58 18.54 7.25
CA ARG A 376 4.54 19.51 6.89
C ARG A 376 3.39 18.82 6.13
N LEU A 377 3.70 17.95 5.16
CA LEU A 377 2.70 17.17 4.41
C LEU A 377 1.86 16.27 5.31
N ASN A 378 2.49 15.57 6.24
CA ASN A 378 1.80 14.67 7.16
C ASN A 378 0.86 15.45 8.08
N VAL A 379 1.28 16.64 8.55
CA VAL A 379 0.38 17.49 9.34
C VAL A 379 -0.79 18.00 8.51
N ILE A 380 -0.55 18.48 7.28
CA ILE A 380 -1.61 18.97 6.37
C ILE A 380 -2.68 17.90 6.15
N SER A 381 -2.24 16.67 5.89
CA SER A 381 -3.12 15.51 5.65
C SER A 381 -4.04 15.19 6.84
N ASN A 382 -3.65 15.62 8.06
CA ASN A 382 -4.37 15.38 9.30
C ASN A 382 -5.13 16.60 9.85
N LEU A 383 -5.12 17.73 9.14
CA LEU A 383 -5.76 18.97 9.60
C LEU A 383 -7.26 18.80 9.85
N GLU A 384 -7.95 17.96 9.07
CA GLU A 384 -9.38 17.69 9.28
C GLU A 384 -9.64 17.04 10.65
N THR A 385 -8.81 16.08 11.05
CA THR A 385 -8.94 15.37 12.34
C THR A 385 -8.77 16.33 13.51
N ILE A 386 -7.77 17.21 13.43
CA ILE A 386 -7.53 18.24 14.46
C ILE A 386 -8.65 19.26 14.51
N ASN A 387 -9.13 19.70 13.35
CA ASN A 387 -10.24 20.63 13.25
C ASN A 387 -11.51 20.09 13.91
N LYS A 388 -11.83 18.81 13.69
CA LYS A 388 -12.94 18.13 14.38
C LYS A 388 -12.76 18.09 15.90
N ALA A 389 -11.52 17.91 16.37
CA ALA A 389 -11.23 17.81 17.80
C ALA A 389 -11.28 19.16 18.55
N ILE A 390 -10.83 20.25 17.92
CA ILE A 390 -10.75 21.58 18.57
C ILE A 390 -11.96 22.48 18.27
N GLY A 391 -12.66 22.25 17.17
CA GLY A 391 -13.78 23.07 16.70
C GLY A 391 -13.36 24.22 15.79
N ILE A 392 -14.24 24.53 14.81
CA ILE A 392 -13.98 25.41 13.66
C ILE A 392 -13.57 26.84 14.06
N GLU A 393 -14.20 27.43 15.07
CA GLU A 393 -13.96 28.84 15.44
C GLU A 393 -12.49 29.08 15.84
N ARG A 394 -11.88 28.13 16.56
CA ARG A 394 -10.53 28.26 17.09
C ARG A 394 -9.44 27.87 16.08
N VAL A 395 -9.81 27.16 15.01
CA VAL A 395 -8.93 26.87 13.85
C VAL A 395 -8.58 28.16 13.12
N SER A 396 -9.56 29.04 12.88
CA SER A 396 -9.34 30.26 12.10
C SER A 396 -8.26 31.19 12.69
N GLN A 397 -8.14 31.27 14.01
CA GLN A 397 -7.18 32.15 14.69
C GLN A 397 -5.77 31.56 14.72
N ALA A 398 -5.65 30.23 14.88
CA ALA A 398 -4.37 29.56 15.09
C ALA A 398 -3.75 29.03 13.79
N LEU A 399 -4.57 28.49 12.88
CA LEU A 399 -4.08 27.74 11.71
C LEU A 399 -4.08 28.56 10.42
N LEU A 400 -4.89 29.61 10.31
CA LEU A 400 -4.93 30.43 9.09
C LEU A 400 -3.56 31.03 8.72
N PRO A 401 -2.78 31.62 9.65
CA PRO A 401 -1.45 32.13 9.31
C PRO A 401 -0.53 31.04 8.76
N ALA A 402 -0.53 29.85 9.37
CA ALA A 402 0.27 28.71 8.92
C ALA A 402 -0.18 28.20 7.55
N ILE A 403 -1.49 28.15 7.27
CA ILE A 403 -2.02 27.73 5.97
C ILE A 403 -1.61 28.73 4.87
N VAL A 404 -1.65 30.02 5.15
CA VAL A 404 -1.17 31.05 4.22
C VAL A 404 0.33 30.91 3.98
N GLU A 405 1.14 30.67 5.02
CA GLU A 405 2.57 30.43 4.83
C GLU A 405 2.84 29.17 3.97
N LEU A 406 2.15 28.06 4.24
CA LEU A 406 2.27 26.80 3.49
C LEU A 406 1.78 26.91 2.04
N SER A 407 0.84 27.83 1.79
CA SER A 407 0.34 28.08 0.45
C SER A 407 1.36 28.68 -0.51
N GLU A 408 2.43 29.26 0.04
CA GLU A 408 3.54 29.88 -0.67
C GLU A 408 4.85 29.08 -0.50
N ASP A 409 4.77 27.85 0.02
CA ASP A 409 5.93 27.00 0.29
C ASP A 409 6.77 26.76 -0.97
N LYS A 410 8.10 26.72 -0.83
CA LYS A 410 9.05 26.44 -1.91
C LYS A 410 8.77 25.09 -2.59
N GLN A 411 8.38 24.09 -1.81
CA GLN A 411 8.06 22.76 -2.30
C GLN A 411 6.64 22.74 -2.85
N TRP A 412 6.51 22.58 -4.16
CA TRP A 412 5.20 22.60 -4.83
C TRP A 412 4.24 21.53 -4.30
N ARG A 413 4.74 20.37 -3.84
CA ARG A 413 3.87 19.34 -3.22
C ARG A 413 3.15 19.83 -1.97
N ILE A 414 3.76 20.73 -1.19
CA ILE A 414 3.12 21.38 -0.03
C ILE A 414 1.99 22.28 -0.52
N ARG A 415 2.27 23.16 -1.50
CA ARG A 415 1.27 24.04 -2.09
C ARG A 415 0.09 23.25 -2.66
N LEU A 416 0.36 22.14 -3.35
CA LEU A 416 -0.64 21.23 -3.86
C LEU A 416 -1.55 20.68 -2.74
N ALA A 417 -0.95 20.18 -1.65
CA ALA A 417 -1.71 19.65 -0.52
C ALA A 417 -2.62 20.72 0.11
N ILE A 418 -2.16 21.98 0.20
CA ILE A 418 -2.99 23.10 0.66
C ILE A 418 -4.14 23.37 -0.31
N ILE A 419 -3.88 23.39 -1.62
CA ILE A 419 -4.92 23.58 -2.65
C ILE A 419 -6.02 22.52 -2.54
N GLU A 420 -5.65 21.27 -2.27
CA GLU A 420 -6.61 20.17 -2.10
C GLU A 420 -7.43 20.30 -0.81
N TYR A 421 -6.87 20.94 0.22
CA TYR A 421 -7.52 21.15 1.52
C TYR A 421 -8.50 22.34 1.53
N ILE A 422 -8.30 23.35 0.67
CA ILE A 422 -9.11 24.58 0.62
C ILE A 422 -10.63 24.36 0.52
N PRO A 423 -11.18 23.44 -0.30
CA PRO A 423 -12.62 23.26 -0.41
C PRO A 423 -13.26 22.84 0.92
N LEU A 424 -12.53 22.10 1.76
CA LEU A 424 -12.99 21.74 3.10
C LEU A 424 -13.06 22.97 4.01
N LEU A 425 -12.03 23.82 3.98
CA LEU A 425 -12.03 25.08 4.74
C LEU A 425 -13.16 26.01 4.29
N ALA A 426 -13.37 26.11 2.98
CA ALA A 426 -14.45 26.89 2.39
C ALA A 426 -15.82 26.43 2.90
N LYS A 427 -16.05 25.11 2.93
CA LYS A 427 -17.30 24.52 3.46
C LYS A 427 -17.51 24.83 4.94
N GLN A 428 -16.45 24.93 5.73
CA GLN A 428 -16.54 25.12 7.18
C GLN A 428 -16.67 26.59 7.60
N PHE A 429 -15.93 27.50 6.94
CA PHE A 429 -15.91 28.92 7.28
C PHE A 429 -16.95 29.76 6.53
N GLY A 430 -17.51 29.22 5.44
CA GLY A 430 -18.50 29.90 4.62
C GLY A 430 -17.89 30.93 3.66
N SER A 431 -18.74 31.42 2.74
CA SER A 431 -18.31 32.24 1.60
C SER A 431 -17.73 33.59 2.01
N LYS A 432 -18.31 34.26 3.00
CA LYS A 432 -17.85 35.59 3.44
C LYS A 432 -16.41 35.57 3.95
N PHE A 433 -16.09 34.61 4.82
CA PHE A 433 -14.72 34.45 5.32
C PHE A 433 -13.76 34.10 4.19
N PHE A 434 -14.17 33.20 3.31
CA PHE A 434 -13.37 32.78 2.16
C PHE A 434 -13.02 33.96 1.24
N GLU A 435 -14.01 34.78 0.88
CA GLU A 435 -13.83 35.99 0.08
C GLU A 435 -12.83 36.97 0.71
N GLU A 436 -12.92 37.18 2.02
CA GLU A 436 -12.08 38.15 2.73
C GLU A 436 -10.65 37.66 2.99
N LYS A 437 -10.40 36.35 3.04
CA LYS A 437 -9.13 35.79 3.54
C LYS A 437 -8.40 34.84 2.60
N LEU A 438 -9.09 34.12 1.72
CA LEU A 438 -8.53 33.02 0.95
C LEU A 438 -8.72 33.15 -0.56
N LEU A 439 -9.63 33.99 -1.03
CA LEU A 439 -9.91 34.16 -2.45
C LEU A 439 -8.70 34.66 -3.23
N GLU A 440 -8.00 35.69 -2.73
CA GLU A 440 -6.80 36.24 -3.38
C GLU A 440 -5.70 35.17 -3.53
N LEU A 441 -5.53 34.34 -2.51
CA LEU A 441 -4.60 33.22 -2.54
C LEU A 441 -4.98 32.19 -3.62
N CYS A 442 -6.27 31.86 -3.75
CA CYS A 442 -6.72 30.94 -4.80
C CYS A 442 -6.47 31.49 -6.21
N MET A 443 -6.57 32.81 -6.38
CA MET A 443 -6.25 33.46 -7.65
C MET A 443 -4.74 33.49 -7.93
N SER A 444 -3.89 33.57 -6.90
CA SER A 444 -2.43 33.57 -7.09
C SER A 444 -1.93 32.23 -7.64
N TRP A 445 -2.50 31.09 -7.22
CA TRP A 445 -2.11 29.77 -7.70
C TRP A 445 -2.39 29.52 -9.18
N LEU A 446 -3.33 30.25 -9.79
CA LEU A 446 -3.56 30.19 -11.25
C LEU A 446 -2.36 30.73 -12.05
N ARG A 447 -1.46 31.47 -11.38
CA ARG A 447 -0.23 32.05 -11.94
C ARG A 447 1.03 31.36 -11.42
N ASP A 448 0.90 30.21 -10.76
CA ASP A 448 2.04 29.46 -10.24
C ASP A 448 3.00 29.02 -11.36
N LEU A 449 4.29 29.02 -11.04
CA LEU A 449 5.35 28.61 -11.96
C LEU A 449 5.24 27.13 -12.37
N VAL A 450 4.67 26.29 -11.50
CA VAL A 450 4.47 24.85 -11.70
C VAL A 450 3.11 24.59 -12.33
N PHE A 451 3.10 23.93 -13.49
CA PHE A 451 1.85 23.60 -14.20
C PHE A 451 0.86 22.80 -13.34
N SER A 452 1.33 21.78 -12.62
CA SER A 452 0.47 20.95 -11.75
C SER A 452 -0.23 21.77 -10.66
N ILE A 453 0.38 22.86 -10.19
CA ILE A 453 -0.28 23.78 -9.25
C ILE A 453 -1.38 24.58 -9.94
N ARG A 454 -1.09 25.11 -11.13
CA ARG A 454 -2.12 25.82 -11.92
C ARG A 454 -3.30 24.90 -12.24
N GLU A 455 -3.03 23.65 -12.65
CA GLU A 455 -4.07 22.65 -12.91
C GLU A 455 -4.89 22.35 -11.65
N ALA A 456 -4.25 22.07 -10.52
CA ALA A 456 -4.94 21.85 -9.24
C ALA A 456 -5.77 23.07 -8.82
N ALA A 457 -5.28 24.29 -9.05
CA ALA A 457 -6.02 25.52 -8.80
C ALA A 457 -7.29 25.62 -9.66
N THR A 458 -7.26 25.21 -10.94
CA THR A 458 -8.48 25.18 -11.78
C THR A 458 -9.55 24.23 -11.23
N ILE A 459 -9.13 23.05 -10.78
CA ILE A 459 -10.01 22.05 -10.15
C ILE A 459 -10.53 22.58 -8.82
N ASN A 460 -9.69 23.30 -8.06
CA ASN A 460 -10.08 23.92 -6.81
C ASN A 460 -11.20 24.95 -7.01
N LEU A 461 -11.13 25.81 -8.03
CA LEU A 461 -12.21 26.77 -8.33
C LEU A 461 -13.53 26.08 -8.67
N MET A 462 -13.49 24.95 -9.38
CA MET A 462 -14.67 24.14 -9.65
C MET A 462 -15.27 23.59 -8.35
N LYS A 463 -14.45 22.98 -7.48
CA LYS A 463 -14.91 22.49 -6.17
C LYS A 463 -15.48 23.60 -5.29
N LEU A 464 -14.87 24.79 -5.30
CA LEU A 464 -15.41 25.97 -4.60
C LEU A 464 -16.77 26.40 -5.16
N THR A 465 -16.95 26.31 -6.48
CA THR A 465 -18.23 26.57 -7.15
C THR A 465 -19.29 25.56 -6.73
N GLU A 466 -18.93 24.29 -6.54
CA GLU A 466 -19.84 23.27 -6.01
C GLU A 466 -20.22 23.53 -4.54
N VAL A 467 -19.29 24.06 -3.74
CA VAL A 467 -19.52 24.36 -2.31
C VAL A 467 -20.40 25.60 -2.11
N PHE A 468 -20.11 26.70 -2.81
CA PHE A 468 -20.81 27.99 -2.61
C PHE A 468 -21.91 28.27 -3.64
N GLY A 469 -21.97 27.49 -4.72
CA GLY A 469 -22.98 27.58 -5.77
C GLY A 469 -22.54 28.44 -6.97
N ALA A 470 -23.22 28.20 -8.10
CA ALA A 470 -22.90 28.84 -9.38
C ALA A 470 -23.05 30.37 -9.36
N GLU A 471 -24.08 30.91 -8.67
CA GLU A 471 -24.30 32.36 -8.57
C GLU A 471 -23.17 33.07 -7.83
N TRP A 472 -22.63 32.42 -6.79
CA TRP A 472 -21.46 32.93 -6.10
C TRP A 472 -20.25 32.96 -7.03
N ALA A 473 -19.97 31.87 -7.76
CA ALA A 473 -18.85 31.80 -8.69
C ALA A 473 -18.92 32.88 -9.78
N LYS A 474 -20.13 33.15 -10.31
CA LYS A 474 -20.36 34.23 -11.29
C LYS A 474 -19.99 35.61 -10.75
N LYS A 475 -20.20 35.87 -9.47
CA LYS A 475 -19.91 37.16 -8.83
C LYS A 475 -18.46 37.27 -8.38
N ALA A 476 -17.92 36.21 -7.77
CA ALA A 476 -16.65 36.27 -7.03
C ALA A 476 -15.45 35.68 -7.79
N ILE A 477 -15.63 34.61 -8.58
CA ILE A 477 -14.52 33.91 -9.25
C ILE A 477 -14.40 34.31 -10.71
N ILE A 478 -15.48 34.22 -11.49
CA ILE A 478 -15.41 34.39 -12.96
C ILE A 478 -14.76 35.73 -13.35
N PRO A 479 -15.13 36.89 -12.76
CA PRO A 479 -14.50 38.16 -13.11
C PRO A 479 -12.98 38.19 -12.87
N GLU A 480 -12.51 37.54 -11.79
CA GLU A 480 -11.08 37.47 -11.47
C GLU A 480 -10.31 36.59 -12.45
N VAL A 481 -10.87 35.43 -12.81
CA VAL A 481 -10.29 34.54 -13.83
C VAL A 481 -10.19 35.26 -15.18
N MET A 482 -11.21 36.04 -15.55
CA MET A 482 -11.24 36.78 -16.82
C MET A 482 -10.14 37.84 -16.94
N LYS A 483 -9.63 38.40 -15.83
CA LYS A 483 -8.53 39.38 -15.86
C LYS A 483 -7.25 38.81 -16.47
N MET A 484 -7.07 37.49 -16.43
CA MET A 484 -5.88 36.82 -16.98
C MET A 484 -5.96 36.58 -18.49
N THR A 485 -7.10 36.88 -19.14
CA THR A 485 -7.24 36.73 -20.61
C THR A 485 -6.32 37.63 -21.41
N THR A 486 -5.85 38.73 -20.81
CA THR A 486 -4.95 39.71 -21.44
C THR A 486 -3.56 39.73 -20.80
N ASP A 487 -3.23 38.72 -19.99
CA ASP A 487 -1.91 38.61 -19.34
C ASP A 487 -0.81 38.47 -20.41
N GLU A 488 0.34 39.11 -20.21
CA GLU A 488 1.49 39.04 -21.13
C GLU A 488 2.00 37.60 -21.27
N ASN A 489 1.99 36.84 -20.15
CA ASN A 489 2.40 35.46 -20.14
C ASN A 489 1.29 34.56 -20.69
N TYR A 490 1.57 33.95 -21.84
CA TYR A 490 0.62 33.03 -22.48
C TYR A 490 0.24 31.83 -21.62
N LEU A 491 1.10 31.42 -20.69
CA LEU A 491 0.78 30.35 -19.75
C LEU A 491 -0.41 30.72 -18.86
N HIS A 492 -0.53 31.98 -18.43
CA HIS A 492 -1.66 32.46 -17.62
C HIS A 492 -2.94 32.60 -18.45
N ARG A 493 -2.81 33.07 -19.71
CA ARG A 493 -3.93 33.07 -20.67
C ARG A 493 -4.43 31.65 -20.91
N MET A 494 -3.52 30.68 -21.06
CA MET A 494 -3.86 29.27 -21.21
C MET A 494 -4.53 28.71 -19.95
N THR A 495 -4.05 29.05 -18.75
CA THR A 495 -4.71 28.68 -17.49
C THR A 495 -6.11 29.27 -17.40
N THR A 496 -6.36 30.45 -17.97
CA THR A 496 -7.71 31.03 -18.03
C THR A 496 -8.67 30.13 -18.80
N ILE A 497 -8.23 29.59 -19.95
CA ILE A 497 -9.02 28.63 -20.72
C ILE A 497 -9.32 27.39 -19.88
N PHE A 498 -8.31 26.83 -19.21
CA PHE A 498 -8.48 25.65 -18.37
C PHE A 498 -9.43 25.91 -17.19
N ALA A 499 -9.22 27.00 -16.45
CA ALA A 499 -10.08 27.40 -15.32
C ALA A 499 -11.55 27.52 -15.75
N LEU A 500 -11.82 28.27 -16.81
CA LEU A 500 -13.19 28.46 -17.30
C LEU A 500 -13.80 27.15 -17.81
N THR A 501 -13.02 26.32 -18.50
CA THR A 501 -13.52 25.03 -19.01
C THR A 501 -13.87 24.08 -17.86
N THR A 502 -12.97 23.92 -16.88
CA THR A 502 -13.19 23.06 -15.72
C THR A 502 -14.35 23.56 -14.87
N MET A 503 -14.43 24.87 -14.61
CA MET A 503 -15.54 25.45 -13.86
C MET A 503 -16.90 25.29 -14.55
N ALA A 504 -16.95 25.22 -15.88
CA ALA A 504 -18.20 25.09 -16.63
C ALA A 504 -19.01 23.85 -16.21
N GLU A 505 -18.36 22.80 -15.72
CA GLU A 505 -19.00 21.58 -15.24
C GLU A 505 -19.89 21.82 -14.01
N ALA A 506 -19.54 22.82 -13.18
CA ALA A 506 -20.27 23.20 -11.97
C ALA A 506 -21.26 24.36 -12.19
N LEU A 507 -21.45 24.82 -13.43
CA LEU A 507 -22.34 25.94 -13.77
C LEU A 507 -23.59 25.47 -14.53
N THR A 508 -24.62 26.32 -14.55
CA THR A 508 -25.80 26.07 -15.39
C THR A 508 -25.48 26.36 -16.86
N PRO A 509 -26.15 25.69 -17.83
CA PRO A 509 -25.92 25.95 -19.25
C PRO A 509 -26.07 27.42 -19.64
N VAL A 510 -27.05 28.12 -19.05
CA VAL A 510 -27.27 29.56 -19.26
C VAL A 510 -26.07 30.39 -18.79
N MET A 511 -25.47 30.05 -17.65
CA MET A 511 -24.28 30.75 -17.17
C MET A 511 -23.05 30.46 -18.01
N VAL A 512 -22.90 29.23 -18.51
CA VAL A 512 -21.84 28.89 -19.48
C VAL A 512 -21.98 29.72 -20.74
N LYS A 513 -23.21 29.84 -21.27
CA LYS A 513 -23.54 30.70 -22.42
C LYS A 513 -23.17 32.16 -22.16
N ASP A 514 -23.58 32.73 -21.03
CA ASP A 514 -23.47 34.18 -20.81
C ASP A 514 -22.08 34.60 -20.34
N SER A 515 -21.40 33.74 -19.56
CA SER A 515 -20.19 34.12 -18.82
C SER A 515 -18.91 33.45 -19.32
N ILE A 516 -18.96 32.26 -19.95
CA ILE A 516 -17.75 31.52 -20.35
C ILE A 516 -17.54 31.53 -21.86
N LEU A 517 -18.57 31.11 -22.61
CA LEU A 517 -18.48 30.89 -24.06
C LEU A 517 -17.97 32.12 -24.84
N PRO A 518 -18.41 33.37 -24.57
CA PRO A 518 -17.95 34.53 -25.30
C PRO A 518 -16.44 34.75 -25.17
N THR A 519 -15.89 34.51 -23.98
CA THR A 519 -14.45 34.64 -23.72
C THR A 519 -13.68 33.57 -24.46
N ILE A 520 -14.07 32.30 -24.36
CA ILE A 520 -13.40 31.19 -25.04
C ILE A 520 -13.37 31.43 -26.55
N ILE A 521 -14.49 31.87 -27.14
CA ILE A 521 -14.55 32.23 -28.57
C ILE A 521 -13.61 33.42 -28.87
N ASN A 522 -13.56 34.45 -28.03
CA ASN A 522 -12.68 35.59 -28.26
C ASN A 522 -11.20 35.19 -28.26
N MET A 523 -10.81 34.26 -27.38
CA MET A 523 -9.43 33.75 -27.31
C MET A 523 -9.01 32.93 -28.54
N SER A 524 -9.94 32.53 -29.43
CA SER A 524 -9.60 31.92 -30.72
C SER A 524 -8.76 32.85 -31.63
N LYS A 525 -8.72 34.16 -31.31
CA LYS A 525 -7.98 35.18 -32.04
C LYS A 525 -6.58 35.44 -31.46
N ASP A 526 -6.16 34.73 -30.42
CA ASP A 526 -4.86 34.94 -29.78
C ASP A 526 -3.71 34.69 -30.78
N PRO A 527 -2.65 35.53 -30.79
CA PRO A 527 -1.52 35.36 -31.69
C PRO A 527 -0.79 34.01 -31.51
N ILE A 528 -0.87 33.39 -30.33
CA ILE A 528 -0.12 32.18 -29.99
C ILE A 528 -0.95 30.92 -30.32
N PRO A 529 -0.43 30.00 -31.17
CA PRO A 529 -1.13 28.76 -31.53
C PRO A 529 -1.55 27.91 -30.33
N ASN A 530 -0.72 27.85 -29.28
CA ASN A 530 -1.02 27.10 -28.06
C ASN A 530 -2.31 27.53 -27.37
N ILE A 531 -2.66 28.82 -27.45
CA ILE A 531 -3.93 29.32 -26.94
C ILE A 531 -5.05 28.85 -27.87
N ARG A 532 -4.90 29.04 -29.18
CA ARG A 532 -5.92 28.71 -30.18
C ARG A 532 -6.29 27.23 -30.22
N PHE A 533 -5.33 26.31 -30.10
CA PHE A 533 -5.67 24.88 -30.05
C PHE A 533 -6.30 24.48 -28.71
N ASN A 534 -5.96 25.15 -27.60
CA ASN A 534 -6.64 24.92 -26.33
C ASN A 534 -8.05 25.50 -26.32
N VAL A 535 -8.33 26.56 -27.10
CA VAL A 535 -9.70 26.99 -27.38
C VAL A 535 -10.48 25.89 -28.09
N ALA A 536 -9.91 25.22 -29.10
CA ALA A 536 -10.57 24.10 -29.76
C ALA A 536 -10.89 22.95 -28.78
N LYS A 537 -9.94 22.57 -27.92
CA LYS A 537 -10.16 21.57 -26.86
C LYS A 537 -11.23 22.00 -25.84
N SER A 538 -11.21 23.26 -25.43
CA SER A 538 -12.21 23.83 -24.52
C SER A 538 -13.61 23.77 -25.12
N LEU A 539 -13.76 24.23 -26.37
CA LEU A 539 -15.03 24.17 -27.10
C LEU A 539 -15.54 22.73 -27.21
N GLU A 540 -14.65 21.75 -27.48
CA GLU A 540 -14.99 20.33 -27.48
C GLU A 540 -15.64 19.89 -26.16
N SER A 541 -15.05 20.24 -25.02
CA SER A 541 -15.57 19.93 -23.68
C SER A 541 -16.87 20.67 -23.35
N LEU A 542 -17.09 21.88 -23.90
CA LEU A 542 -18.30 22.66 -23.64
C LEU A 542 -19.53 22.19 -24.43
N ILE A 543 -19.36 21.52 -25.58
CA ILE A 543 -20.47 20.99 -26.41
C ILE A 543 -21.48 20.17 -25.58
N PRO A 544 -21.09 19.11 -24.85
CA PRO A 544 -22.05 18.31 -24.09
C PRO A 544 -22.76 19.13 -23.01
N LEU A 545 -22.10 20.13 -22.41
CA LEU A 545 -22.72 21.00 -21.40
C LEU A 545 -23.78 21.92 -22.00
N LEU A 546 -23.49 22.52 -23.16
CA LEU A 546 -24.42 23.39 -23.88
C LEU A 546 -25.64 22.64 -24.42
N LYS A 547 -25.49 21.35 -24.78
CA LYS A 547 -26.60 20.50 -25.23
C LYS A 547 -27.57 20.07 -24.12
N LYS A 548 -27.21 20.26 -22.83
CA LYS A 548 -28.10 19.93 -21.71
C LYS A 548 -29.37 20.78 -21.66
N ASP A 549 -29.35 21.98 -22.25
CA ASP A 549 -30.50 22.88 -22.33
C ASP A 549 -30.78 23.23 -23.80
N PRO A 550 -32.02 23.01 -24.31
CA PRO A 550 -32.40 23.35 -25.69
C PRO A 550 -32.10 24.82 -26.07
N ASN A 551 -32.21 25.76 -25.13
CA ASN A 551 -31.97 27.18 -25.36
C ASN A 551 -30.48 27.53 -25.56
N THR A 552 -29.58 26.65 -25.11
CA THR A 552 -28.13 26.79 -25.28
C THR A 552 -27.59 25.84 -26.34
N GLY A 553 -28.30 24.76 -26.67
CA GLY A 553 -27.91 23.80 -27.69
C GLY A 553 -27.75 24.41 -29.09
N GLU A 554 -28.56 25.41 -29.44
CA GLU A 554 -28.44 26.12 -30.73
C GLU A 554 -27.08 26.84 -30.88
N LEU A 555 -26.44 27.24 -29.77
CA LEU A 555 -25.13 27.90 -29.78
C LEU A 555 -24.02 26.99 -30.30
N VAL A 556 -24.20 25.67 -30.23
CA VAL A 556 -23.28 24.72 -30.86
C VAL A 556 -23.20 24.97 -32.36
N ASN A 557 -24.34 25.23 -33.00
CA ASN A 557 -24.41 25.48 -34.43
C ASN A 557 -24.16 26.95 -34.80
N SER A 558 -24.62 27.91 -34.00
CA SER A 558 -24.53 29.33 -34.33
C SER A 558 -23.22 30.01 -33.91
N SER A 559 -22.51 29.47 -32.91
CA SER A 559 -21.29 30.10 -32.36
C SER A 559 -20.08 29.15 -32.31
N VAL A 560 -20.25 27.94 -31.76
CA VAL A 560 -19.13 26.99 -31.59
C VAL A 560 -18.63 26.46 -32.94
N LYS A 561 -19.53 25.93 -33.77
CA LYS A 561 -19.19 25.35 -35.07
C LYS A 561 -18.49 26.35 -36.01
N PRO A 562 -18.98 27.59 -36.21
CA PRO A 562 -18.28 28.58 -37.04
C PRO A 562 -16.87 28.93 -36.51
N THR A 563 -16.71 28.94 -35.17
CA THR A 563 -15.40 29.19 -34.55
C THR A 563 -14.43 28.04 -34.84
N LEU A 564 -14.88 26.79 -34.70
CA LEU A 564 -14.08 25.59 -35.02
C LEU A 564 -13.73 25.52 -36.51
N GLU A 565 -14.69 25.79 -37.41
CA GLU A 565 -14.45 25.83 -38.86
C GLU A 565 -13.37 26.85 -39.23
N LYS A 566 -13.38 28.02 -38.58
CA LYS A 566 -12.31 29.01 -38.75
C LYS A 566 -10.95 28.46 -38.28
N LEU A 567 -10.90 27.81 -37.12
CA LEU A 567 -9.67 27.20 -36.59
C LEU A 567 -9.17 26.01 -37.44
N CYS A 568 -10.04 25.32 -38.18
CA CYS A 568 -9.64 24.30 -39.16
C CYS A 568 -8.84 24.88 -40.34
N THR A 569 -8.94 26.20 -40.57
CA THR A 569 -8.18 26.92 -41.61
C THR A 569 -6.93 27.62 -41.06
N ASP A 570 -6.57 27.38 -39.78
CA ASP A 570 -5.39 28.00 -39.15
C ASP A 570 -4.09 27.59 -39.83
N GLN A 571 -3.06 28.44 -39.74
CA GLN A 571 -1.73 28.15 -40.30
C GLN A 571 -0.99 27.06 -39.51
N ASP A 572 -1.28 26.95 -38.21
CA ASP A 572 -0.66 25.97 -37.32
C ASP A 572 -1.31 24.58 -37.44
N GLY A 573 -0.50 23.52 -37.49
CA GLY A 573 -0.96 22.15 -37.66
C GLY A 573 -1.75 21.60 -36.48
N ASP A 574 -1.35 21.92 -35.25
CA ASP A 574 -2.00 21.43 -34.04
C ASP A 574 -3.36 22.10 -33.86
N VAL A 575 -3.45 23.40 -34.18
CA VAL A 575 -4.73 24.13 -34.17
C VAL A 575 -5.73 23.46 -35.11
N ARG A 576 -5.32 23.15 -36.36
CA ARG A 576 -6.18 22.46 -37.32
C ARG A 576 -6.59 21.06 -36.83
N PHE A 577 -5.65 20.30 -36.28
CA PHE A 577 -5.90 18.95 -35.77
C PHE A 577 -6.97 18.95 -34.65
N PHE A 578 -6.77 19.76 -33.61
CA PHE A 578 -7.70 19.81 -32.48
C PHE A 578 -9.05 20.44 -32.86
N ALA A 579 -9.05 21.42 -33.78
CA ALA A 579 -10.31 21.99 -34.29
C ALA A 579 -11.13 20.97 -35.09
N THR A 580 -10.47 20.20 -35.97
CA THR A 580 -11.14 19.14 -36.76
C THR A 580 -11.73 18.07 -35.85
N ARG A 581 -10.97 17.61 -34.85
CA ARG A 581 -11.44 16.65 -33.85
C ARG A 581 -12.66 17.17 -33.08
N ALA A 582 -12.59 18.41 -32.59
CA ALA A 582 -13.69 19.05 -31.88
C ALA A 582 -14.95 19.19 -32.76
N LEU A 583 -14.76 19.48 -34.05
CA LEU A 583 -15.85 19.62 -35.02
C LEU A 583 -16.58 18.28 -35.24
N GLU A 584 -15.86 17.17 -35.33
CA GLU A 584 -16.47 15.83 -35.38
C GLU A 584 -17.32 15.53 -34.14
N SER A 585 -16.87 15.98 -32.96
CA SER A 585 -17.60 15.82 -31.70
C SER A 585 -18.92 16.59 -31.66
N THR A 586 -19.13 17.62 -32.50
CA THR A 586 -20.42 18.32 -32.59
C THR A 586 -21.56 17.41 -33.09
N GLY A 587 -21.24 16.42 -33.93
CA GLY A 587 -22.20 15.48 -34.54
C GLY A 587 -22.44 14.19 -33.73
N LYS A 588 -21.52 13.80 -32.84
CA LYS A 588 -21.56 12.51 -32.10
C LYS A 588 -22.61 12.41 -31.00
N TYR A 589 -23.18 13.53 -30.54
CA TYR A 589 -24.21 13.57 -29.49
C TYR A 589 -25.55 14.02 -30.08
N THR A 590 -26.02 13.33 -31.12
CA THR A 590 -27.36 13.53 -31.70
C THR A 590 -28.38 12.61 -31.07
#